data_AF-A0A151QYR8-F1
#
_entry.id   AF-A0A151QYR8-F1
#
_cell.length_a   1.000
_cell.length_b   1.000
_cell.length_c   1.000
_cell.angle_alpha   90.00
_cell.angle_beta   90.00
_cell.angle_gamma   90.00
#
_symmetry.space_group_name_H-M   'P 1'
#
loop_
_entity.id
_entity.type
_entity.pdbx_description
1 polymer ?
#
loop_
_entity_poly.entity_id
_entity_poly.type
_entity_poly.pdbx_seq_one_letter_code
_entity_poly.pdbx_strand_id
1 'polypeptide(L)'
;MDEVQVRENLTYEKRPIDVVDHMLKELRGKSINLVKILWDSATGEVTWEVESQFKEQYPSLFSGKPIFGEENSYLLGRIVT
;
A
#
# COMPACT_ATOMS: atom_id res chain seq x y z
N MET A 1 24.84 -13.91 29.55
CA MET A 1 25.34 -14.14 28.18
C MET A 1 24.17 -14.75 27.45
N ASP A 2 23.24 -13.89 27.03
CA ASP A 2 22.02 -14.33 26.36
C ASP A 2 22.38 -14.67 24.91
N GLU A 3 22.40 -15.97 24.63
CA GLU A 3 22.64 -16.53 23.31
C GLU A 3 21.52 -16.08 22.36
N VAL A 4 21.83 -15.08 21.54
CA VAL A 4 20.93 -14.61 20.49
C VAL A 4 20.89 -15.71 19.42
N GLN A 5 19.80 -16.49 19.39
CA GLN A 5 19.54 -17.46 18.34
C GLN A 5 19.20 -16.70 17.05
N VAL A 6 20.22 -16.38 16.25
CA VAL A 6 20.04 -15.84 14.91
C VAL A 6 19.56 -16.97 14.01
N ARG A 7 18.26 -17.02 13.73
CA ARG A 7 17.70 -17.88 12.69
C ARG A 7 18.25 -17.40 11.35
N GLU A 8 18.93 -18.28 10.63
CA GLU A 8 19.58 -18.06 9.32
C GLU A 8 18.57 -17.82 8.17
N ASN A 9 17.57 -16.98 8.40
CA ASN A 9 16.69 -16.47 7.37
C ASN A 9 17.02 -14.99 7.19
N LEU A 10 18.10 -14.70 6.45
CA LEU A 10 18.56 -13.34 6.11
C LEU A 10 17.60 -12.60 5.15
N THR A 11 16.32 -12.99 5.08
CA THR A 11 15.30 -12.22 4.39
C THR A 11 14.98 -11.03 5.28
N TYR A 12 15.64 -9.90 5.03
CA TYR A 12 15.25 -8.64 5.67
C TYR A 12 13.85 -8.29 5.17
N GLU A 13 12.83 -8.67 5.94
CA GLU A 13 11.44 -8.27 5.69
C GLU A 13 11.37 -6.76 5.89
N LYS A 14 11.56 -6.00 4.80
CA LYS A 14 11.32 -4.55 4.79
C LYS A 14 9.88 -4.33 5.24
N ARG A 15 9.71 -3.56 6.33
CA ARG A 15 8.37 -3.20 6.81
C ARG A 15 7.94 -1.91 6.15
N PRO A 16 6.73 -1.86 5.58
CA PRO A 16 6.20 -0.62 5.05
C PRO A 16 6.00 0.39 6.17
N ILE A 17 6.41 1.63 5.93
CA ILE A 17 6.33 2.74 6.87
C ILE A 17 4.94 3.37 6.81
N ASP A 18 4.52 3.81 5.62
CA ASP A 18 3.21 4.43 5.42
C ASP A 18 2.76 4.30 3.95
N VAL A 19 1.45 4.41 3.76
CA VAL A 19 0.84 4.63 2.44
C VAL A 19 0.88 6.12 2.17
N VAL A 20 1.70 6.52 1.19
CA VAL A 20 1.95 7.92 0.87
C VAL A 20 1.07 8.44 -0.27
N ASP A 21 0.46 7.56 -1.08
CA ASP A 21 -0.41 7.96 -2.18
C ASP A 21 -1.37 6.84 -2.62
N HIS A 22 -2.43 7.19 -3.34
CA HIS A 22 -3.42 6.26 -3.90
C HIS A 22 -3.70 6.61 -5.37
N MET A 23 -3.86 5.60 -6.22
CA MET A 23 -4.15 5.78 -7.64
C MET A 23 -5.13 4.72 -8.14
N LEU A 24 -6.22 5.17 -8.77
CA LEU A 24 -7.10 4.29 -9.52
C LEU A 24 -6.58 4.15 -10.96
N LYS A 25 -6.35 2.93 -11.41
CA LYS A 25 -5.90 2.64 -12.76
C LYS A 25 -6.93 1.80 -13.50
N GLU A 26 -7.41 2.30 -14.63
CA GLU A 26 -8.30 1.55 -15.52
C GLU A 26 -7.49 0.77 -16.56
N LEU A 27 -7.69 -0.55 -16.60
CA LEU A 27 -7.06 -1.46 -17.54
C LEU A 27 -8.13 -2.32 -18.21
N ARG A 28 -8.31 -2.16 -19.52
CA ARG A 28 -9.22 -2.98 -20.36
C ARG A 28 -10.65 -3.07 -19.79
N GLY A 29 -11.17 -1.94 -19.32
CA GLY A 29 -12.52 -1.86 -18.72
C GLY A 29 -12.62 -2.36 -17.28
N LYS A 30 -11.49 -2.68 -16.63
CA LYS A 30 -11.43 -3.01 -15.20
C LYS A 30 -10.67 -1.93 -14.44
N SER A 31 -11.19 -1.55 -13.30
CA SER A 31 -10.54 -0.63 -12.36
C SER A 31 -9.66 -1.40 -11.37
N ILE A 32 -8.43 -0.92 -11.14
CA ILE A 32 -7.49 -1.46 -10.15
C ILE A 32 -7.01 -0.32 -9.26
N ASN A 33 -7.17 -0.48 -7.94
CA ASN A 33 -6.60 0.45 -6.96
C ASN A 33 -5.14 0.10 -6.68
N LEU A 34 -4.27 1.10 -6.81
CA LEU A 34 -2.86 1.03 -6.46
C LEU A 34 -2.59 1.98 -5.29
N VAL A 35 -1.66 1.57 -4.45
CA VAL A 35 -1.17 2.35 -3.32
C VAL A 35 0.32 2.54 -3.44
N LYS A 36 0.77 3.76 -3.17
CA LYS A 36 2.20 4.05 -3.09
C LYS A 36 2.66 3.85 -1.66
N ILE A 37 3.62 2.95 -1.47
CA ILE A 37 4.12 2.53 -0.18
C ILE A 37 5.52 3.09 0.00
N LEU A 38 5.76 3.75 1.13
CA LEU A 38 7.10 4.14 1.57
C LEU A 38 7.70 2.99 2.38
N TRP A 39 8.81 2.44 1.92
CA TRP A 39 9.53 1.36 2.60
C TRP A 39 10.63 1.87 3.51
N ASP A 40 11.25 2.98 3.10
CA ASP A 40 12.39 3.56 3.81
C ASP A 40 12.40 5.07 3.62
N SER A 41 12.26 5.80 4.73
CA SER A 41 12.29 7.26 4.75
C SER A 41 13.70 7.84 4.59
N ALA A 42 14.74 7.07 4.90
CA ALA A 42 16.13 7.49 4.75
C ALA A 42 16.59 7.41 3.29
N THR A 43 16.20 6.35 2.57
CA THR A 43 16.52 6.21 1.14
C THR A 43 15.44 6.80 0.23
N GLY A 44 14.24 7.06 0.76
CA GLY A 44 13.10 7.51 -0.03
C GLY A 44 12.53 6.42 -0.93
N GLU A 45 12.76 5.14 -0.59
CA GLU A 45 12.32 4.01 -1.39
C GLU A 45 10.80 3.89 -1.35
N VAL A 46 10.19 4.01 -2.53
CA VAL A 46 8.74 3.93 -2.71
C VAL A 46 8.38 2.96 -3.83
N THR A 47 7.35 2.14 -3.63
CA THR A 47 6.79 1.27 -4.69
C THR A 47 5.29 1.45 -4.83
N TRP A 48 4.75 1.05 -5.98
CA TRP A 48 3.31 1.00 -6.23
C TRP A 48 2.84 -0.45 -6.13
N GLU A 49 1.97 -0.73 -5.17
CA GLU A 49 1.42 -2.06 -4.92
C GLU A 49 -0.09 -2.08 -5.13
N VAL A 50 -0.67 -3.26 -5.38
CA VAL A 50 -2.12 -3.42 -5.50
C VAL A 50 -2.75 -3.30 -4.12
N GLU A 51 -3.68 -2.35 -3.96
CA GLU A 51 -4.27 -2.01 -2.66
C GLU A 51 -4.89 -3.22 -1.96
N SER A 52 -5.66 -4.03 -2.70
CA SER A 52 -6.36 -5.18 -2.12
C SER A 52 -5.37 -6.21 -1.53
N GLN A 53 -4.33 -6.55 -2.28
CA GLN A 53 -3.29 -7.50 -1.85
C GLN A 53 -2.45 -6.92 -0.71
N PHE A 54 -2.16 -5.62 -0.76
CA PHE A 54 -1.37 -4.96 0.25
C PHE A 54 -2.13 -4.80 1.57
N LYS A 55 -3.44 -4.55 1.49
CA LYS A 55 -4.34 -4.48 2.64
C LYS A 55 -4.49 -5.83 3.35
N GLU A 56 -4.48 -6.93 2.61
CA GLU A 56 -4.48 -8.27 3.20
C GLU A 56 -3.18 -8.55 3.97
N GLN A 57 -2.04 -8.07 3.48
CA GLN A 57 -0.74 -8.25 4.13
C GLN A 57 -0.51 -7.28 5.30
N TYR A 58 -0.94 -6.03 5.17
CA TYR A 58 -0.71 -4.97 6.15
C TYR A 58 -1.99 -4.21 6.51
N PRO A 59 -3.01 -4.89 7.08
CA PRO A 59 -4.32 -4.27 7.36
C PRO A 59 -4.21 -3.09 8.34
N SER A 60 -3.20 -3.10 9.22
CA SER A 60 -2.95 -2.02 10.18
C SER A 60 -2.63 -0.67 9.52
N LEU A 61 -2.04 -0.65 8.33
CA LEU A 61 -1.75 0.59 7.59
C LEU A 61 -3.01 1.26 7.02
N PHE A 62 -4.11 0.52 6.93
CA PHE A 62 -5.39 1.00 6.42
C PHE A 62 -6.43 1.21 7.52
N SER A 63 -6.11 0.86 8.77
CA SER A 63 -6.99 0.98 9.92
C SER A 63 -7.06 2.43 10.40
N GLY A 64 -7.91 3.25 9.77
CA GLY A 64 -8.17 4.64 10.18
C GLY A 64 -8.22 5.67 9.06
N LYS A 65 -7.96 5.27 7.81
CA LYS A 65 -8.15 6.14 6.63
C LYS A 65 -9.39 5.63 5.87
N PRO A 66 -10.36 6.49 5.51
CA PRO A 66 -11.46 6.07 4.64
C PRO A 66 -10.86 5.60 3.32
N ILE A 67 -11.05 4.32 3.03
CA ILE A 67 -10.50 3.67 1.86
C ILE A 67 -11.31 4.17 0.67
N PHE A 68 -10.65 4.79 -0.31
CA PHE A 68 -11.29 5.40 -1.47
C PHE A 68 -11.87 4.37 -2.47
N GLY A 69 -12.15 3.15 -2.01
CA GLY A 69 -12.67 2.02 -2.77
C GLY A 69 -14.04 1.51 -2.30
N GLU A 70 -14.64 2.06 -1.25
CA GLU A 70 -15.99 1.65 -0.81
C GLU A 70 -17.08 2.43 -1.57
N GLU A 71 -17.44 1.93 -2.76
CA GLU A 71 -18.67 2.17 -3.54
C GLU A 71 -19.17 3.62 -3.78
N ASN A 72 -18.46 4.66 -3.32
CA ASN A 72 -18.88 6.06 -3.44
C ASN A 72 -17.85 6.97 -4.11
N SER A 73 -16.76 6.44 -4.68
CA SER A 73 -15.75 7.25 -5.39
C SER A 73 -16.18 7.68 -6.80
N TYR A 74 -17.26 7.13 -7.37
CA TYR A 74 -17.82 7.55 -8.66
C TYR A 74 -18.33 9.01 -8.70
N LEU A 75 -18.38 9.71 -7.55
CA LEU A 75 -18.80 11.10 -7.46
C LEU A 75 -17.66 12.13 -7.41
N LEU A 76 -16.40 11.70 -7.23
CA LEU A 76 -15.24 12.61 -7.15
C LEU A 76 -14.34 12.56 -8.38
N GLY A 77 -14.95 12.43 -9.56
CA GLY A 77 -14.22 12.43 -10.83
C GLY A 77 -14.99 12.95 -12.03
N ARG A 78 -16.18 13.55 -11.82
CA ARG A 78 -16.85 14.31 -12.88
C ARG A 78 -16.11 15.63 -13.09
N ILE A 79 -15.03 15.61 -13.87
CA ILE A 79 -14.76 16.73 -14.76
C ILE A 79 -15.49 16.41 -16.06
N VAL A 80 -16.71 16.94 -16.18
CA VAL A 80 -17.26 17.26 -17.49
C VAL A 80 -16.47 18.46 -17.98
N THR A 81 -15.59 18.26 -18.95
CA THR A 81 -15.45 18.98 -20.25
C THR A 81 -14.09 18.61 -20.83
#